data_AF-A0A380NY26-F1
#
_entry.id   AF-A0A380NY26-F1
#
_cell.length_a   1.000
_cell.length_b   1.000
_cell.length_c   1.000
_cell.angle_alpha   90.00
_cell.angle_beta   90.00
_cell.angle_gamma   90.00
#
_symmetry.space_group_name_H-M   'P 1'
#
loop_
_entity.id
_entity.type
_entity.pdbx_description
1 polymer ?
#
loop_
_entity_poly.entity_id
_entity_poly.type
_entity_poly.pdbx_seq_one_letter_code
_entity_poly.pdbx_strand_id
1 'polypeptide(L)' 'MHDAVRPFVTRRIIMDNIRLAETYKAVDTAIGATDTIVRAVDGEVVEIPVRSYMYQGQTPQTIILMPSKINITNV' A
#
# COMPACT_ATOMS: atom_id res chain seq x y z
N MET A 1 5.51 5.17 5.24
CA MET A 1 5.77 3.97 6.06
C MET A 1 6.54 2.97 5.22
N HIS A 2 7.53 2.26 5.82
CA HIS A 2 8.33 1.25 5.12
C HIS A 2 8.75 0.13 6.07
N ASP A 3 8.72 -1.12 5.58
CA ASP A 3 9.15 -2.30 6.34
C ASP A 3 10.67 -2.43 6.34
N ALA A 4 11.27 -2.60 7.53
CA ALA A 4 12.72 -2.78 7.69
C ALA A 4 13.26 -4.03 6.96
N VAL A 5 12.44 -5.07 6.80
CA VAL A 5 12.82 -6.34 6.14
C VAL A 5 12.91 -6.23 4.61
N ARG A 6 12.65 -5.05 4.02
CA ARG A 6 12.70 -4.81 2.56
C ARG A 6 13.86 -3.85 2.20
N PRO A 7 15.12 -4.31 2.21
CA PRO A 7 16.29 -3.44 2.04
C PRO A 7 16.48 -2.92 0.61
N PHE A 8 15.93 -3.59 -0.41
CA PHE A 8 16.16 -3.27 -1.82
C PHE A 8 15.14 -2.30 -2.42
N VAL A 9 14.78 -1.25 -1.67
CA VAL A 9 13.96 -0.15 -2.21
C VAL A 9 14.83 0.77 -3.06
N THR A 10 14.33 1.18 -4.23
CA THR A 10 15.07 2.10 -5.10
C THR A 10 14.62 3.54 -4.91
N ARG A 11 15.50 4.51 -5.20
CA ARG A 11 15.16 5.93 -5.18
C ARG A 11 13.95 6.26 -6.06
N ARG A 12 13.80 5.59 -7.21
CA ARG A 12 12.66 5.78 -8.11
C ARG A 12 11.34 5.47 -7.41
N ILE A 13 11.24 4.32 -6.73
CA ILE A 13 10.03 3.91 -6.01
C ILE A 13 9.65 4.95 -4.95
N ILE A 14 10.64 5.47 -4.20
CA ILE A 14 10.40 6.49 -3.18
C ILE A 14 9.89 7.79 -3.80
N MET A 15 10.53 8.27 -4.87
CA MET A 15 10.12 9.50 -5.54
C MET A 15 8.74 9.39 -6.20
N ASP A 16 8.42 8.25 -6.79
CA ASP A 16 7.10 8.00 -7.38
C ASP A 16 6.00 8.06 -6.30
N ASN A 17 6.24 7.45 -5.13
CA ASN A 17 5.33 7.51 -3.99
C ASN A 17 5.10 8.95 -3.50
N ILE A 18 6.16 9.75 -3.36
CA ILE A 18 6.06 11.15 -2.92
C ILE A 18 5.26 11.96 -3.94
N ARG A 19 5.63 11.89 -5.23
CA ARG A 19 4.96 12.65 -6.30
C ARG A 19 3.49 12.30 -6.44
N LEU A 20 3.15 11.00 -6.37
CA LEU A 20 1.76 10.57 -6.49
C LEU A 20 0.93 10.95 -5.25
N ALA A 21 1.53 10.99 -4.07
CA ALA A 21 0.82 11.34 -2.84
C ALA A 21 0.34 12.81 -2.86
N GLU A 22 1.08 13.71 -3.52
CA GLU A 22 0.65 15.09 -3.76
C GLU A 22 -0.71 15.17 -4.48
N THR A 23 -1.00 14.20 -5.36
CA THR A 23 -2.26 14.14 -6.12
C THR A 23 -3.32 13.30 -5.39
N TYR A 24 -2.95 12.12 -4.89
CA TYR A 24 -3.90 11.08 -4.44
C TYR A 24 -4.02 10.96 -2.92
N LYS A 25 -3.24 11.72 -2.13
CA LYS A 25 -3.18 11.74 -0.66
C LYS A 25 -2.75 10.44 0.02
N ALA A 26 -3.02 9.28 -0.58
CA ALA A 26 -2.57 7.97 -0.16
C ALA A 26 -2.09 7.17 -1.38
N VAL A 27 -0.90 6.59 -1.28
CA VAL A 27 -0.26 5.81 -2.34
C VAL A 27 0.33 4.55 -1.75
N ASP A 28 0.01 3.43 -2.39
CA ASP A 28 0.58 2.11 -2.09
C ASP A 28 1.48 1.66 -3.22
N THR A 29 2.56 0.96 -2.88
CA THR A 29 3.43 0.32 -3.87
C THR A 29 2.98 -1.12 -4.02
N ALA A 30 2.71 -1.58 -5.24
CA ALA A 30 2.30 -2.95 -5.46
C ALA A 30 2.92 -3.54 -6.73
N ILE A 31 2.98 -4.87 -6.78
CA ILE A 31 3.37 -5.64 -7.97
C ILE A 31 2.23 -6.60 -8.34
N GLY A 32 2.10 -6.94 -9.62
CA GLY A 32 1.09 -7.91 -10.06
C GLY A 32 1.30 -9.28 -9.40
N ALA A 33 0.22 -10.00 -9.11
CA ALA A 33 0.30 -11.34 -8.55
C ALA A 33 0.95 -12.33 -9.54
N THR A 34 2.02 -12.98 -9.10
CA THR A 34 2.67 -14.05 -9.88
C THR A 34 1.88 -15.34 -9.75
N ASP A 35 1.56 -15.72 -8.52
CA ASP A 35 0.84 -16.94 -8.20
C ASP A 35 -0.68 -16.79 -8.36
N THR A 36 -1.37 -17.93 -8.41
CA THR A 36 -2.84 -17.96 -8.36
C THR A 36 -3.29 -17.66 -6.94
N ILE A 37 -4.15 -16.66 -6.79
CA ILE A 37 -4.78 -16.35 -5.50
C ILE A 37 -6.06 -17.16 -5.39
N VAL A 38 -6.33 -17.72 -4.21
CA VAL A 38 -7.57 -18.45 -3.91
C VAL A 38 -8.21 -17.86 -2.66
N ARG A 39 -9.53 -17.77 -2.65
CA ARG A 39 -10.30 -17.50 -1.43
C ARG A 39 -10.85 -18.84 -0.94
N ALA A 40 -10.55 -19.16 0.31
CA ALA A 40 -11.03 -20.38 0.96
C ALA A 40 -11.88 -20.03 2.19
N VAL A 41 -12.87 -20.87 2.47
CA VAL A 41 -13.71 -20.83 3.67
C VAL A 41 -13.77 -22.26 4.19
N ASP A 42 -13.53 -22.45 5.49
CA ASP A 42 -13.52 -23.76 6.15
C ASP A 42 -12.60 -24.80 5.48
N GLY A 43 -11.49 -24.34 4.89
CA GLY A 43 -10.50 -25.19 4.22
C GLY A 43 -10.86 -25.57 2.78
N GLU A 44 -12.02 -25.17 2.29
CA GLU A 44 -12.44 -25.40 0.89
C GLU A 44 -12.28 -24.13 0.06
N VAL A 45 -11.80 -24.29 -1.18
CA VAL A 45 -11.69 -23.18 -2.13
C VAL A 45 -13.09 -22.80 -2.60
N VAL A 46 -13.48 -21.55 -2.32
CA VAL A 46 -14.78 -21.00 -2.73
C VAL A 46 -14.69 -20.11 -3.95
N GLU A 47 -13.50 -19.59 -4.27
CA GLU A 47 -13.31 -18.68 -5.39
C GLU A 47 -11.84 -18.59 -5.82
N ILE A 48 -11.62 -18.44 -7.13
CA ILE A 48 -10.33 -18.11 -7.72
C ILE A 48 -10.49 -16.81 -8.51
N PRO A 49 -10.10 -15.64 -7.95
CA PRO A 49 -10.25 -14.36 -8.64
C PRO A 49 -9.36 -14.27 -9.89
N VAL A 50 -9.76 -13.41 -10.84
CA VAL A 50 -9.01 -13.17 -12.08
C VAL A 50 -7.65 -12.53 -11.73
N ARG A 51 -6.57 -13.32 -11.87
CA ARG A 51 -5.21 -12.94 -11.45
C ARG A 51 -4.72 -11.60 -12.01
N SER A 52 -5.11 -11.24 -13.24
CA SER A 52 -4.68 -9.98 -13.87
C SER A 52 -5.17 -8.72 -13.14
N TYR A 53 -6.13 -8.87 -12.23
CA TYR A 53 -6.62 -7.78 -11.39
C TYR A 53 -6.04 -7.81 -9.96
N MET A 54 -5.21 -8.82 -9.64
CA MET A 54 -4.68 -9.04 -8.31
C MET A 54 -3.24 -8.54 -8.20
N TYR A 55 -2.93 -7.90 -7.06
CA TYR A 55 -1.64 -7.31 -6.78
C TYR A 55 -1.19 -7.67 -5.36
N GLN A 56 0.12 -7.80 -5.17
CA GLN A 56 0.72 -7.94 -3.87
C GLN A 56 1.24 -6.58 -3.39
N GLY A 57 0.62 -6.08 -2.33
CA GLY A 57 1.06 -4.87 -1.63
C GLY A 57 2.52 -5.01 -1.18
N GLN A 58 3.26 -3.94 -1.36
CA GLN A 58 4.66 -3.78 -0.97
C GLN A 58 4.77 -2.53 -0.09
N THR A 59 5.99 -2.22 0.33
CA THR A 59 6.31 -0.92 0.92
C THR A 59 7.50 -0.32 0.16
N PRO A 60 7.61 1.02 0.07
CA PRO A 60 6.96 2.04 0.89
C PRO A 60 5.50 2.35 0.53
N GLN A 61 4.79 2.89 1.51
CA GLN A 61 3.45 3.48 1.39
C GLN A 61 3.50 4.93 1.87
N THR A 62 2.85 5.85 1.16
CA THR A 62 2.84 7.27 1.52
C THR A 62 1.43 7.76 1.77
N ILE A 63 1.24 8.45 2.89
CA ILE A 63 0.00 9.15 3.22
C ILE A 63 0.30 10.59 3.61
N ILE A 64 -0.51 11.53 3.12
CA ILE A 64 -0.50 12.91 3.59
C ILE A 64 -1.30 12.98 4.88
N LEU A 65 -0.64 13.31 5.98
CA LEU A 65 -1.32 13.59 7.23
C LEU A 65 -2.10 14.90 7.09
N MET A 66 -3.41 14.83 7.28
CA MET A 66 -4.18 16.04 7.49
C MET A 66 -3.88 16.58 8.89
N PRO A 67 -3.60 17.88 9.03
CA PRO A 67 -3.47 18.47 10.36
C PRO A 67 -4.81 18.34 11.08
N SER A 68 -4.82 17.62 12.20
CA SER A 68 -5.92 17.70 13.16
C SER A 68 -5.94 19.13 13.71
N LYS A 69 -7.10 19.79 13.70
CA LYS A 69 -7.29 21.06 14.42
C LYS A 69 -7.21 20.78 15.92
N ILE A 70 -6.00 20.69 16.46
CA ILE A 70 -5.78 20.71 17.89
C ILE A 70 -5.86 22.19 18.29
N ASN A 71 -7.06 22.64 18.67
CA ASN A 71 -7.21 23.88 19.42
C ASN A 71 -6.64 23.63 20.82
N ILE A 72 -5.36 23.93 21.01
CA ILE A 72 -4.80 24.08 22.34
C ILE A 72 -5.34 25.43 22.84
N THR A 73 -6.53 25.41 23.45
CA THR A 73 -6.99 26.55 24.23
C THR A 73 -6.07 26.60 25.45
N ASN A 74 -5.15 27.55 25.48
CA ASN A 74 -4.36 27.85 26.67
C ASN A 74 -5.34 28.11 27.82
N VAL A 75 -5.23 27.30 28.87
CA VAL A 75 -5.80 27.57 30.20
C VAL A 75 -4.69 28.21 31.04
#